data_AF-A0A2V2WKW7-F1
#
_entry.id   AF-A0A2V2WKW7-F1
#
_cell.length_a   1.000
_cell.length_b   1.000
_cell.length_c   1.000
_cell.angle_alpha   90.00
_cell.angle_beta   90.00
_cell.angle_gamma   90.00
#
_symmetry.space_group_name_H-M   'P 1'
#
loop_
_entity.id
_entity.type
_entity.pdbx_description
1 polymer ?
#
loop_
_entity_poly.entity_id
_entity_poly.type
_entity_poly.pdbx_seq_one_letter_code
_entity_poly.pdbx_strand_id
1 'polypeptide(L)'
;MCISELRSLRGHGRNVYIIYDVAKEGTPPPRHFAPTSGWGMIAVSFPKVTNYDEWEKQLKAARIIMNCPDGMDVKAMCAWMKRDGDTDEQKKYWKMVETHMEKVGPIPRHIFHANDFKARFGAVEDALEAINSRYAENRFILPGGGLWYSKDPSQKLVRIVRIRGERGAERFRNAPICYFLGSRSANILAKAMSEKDFLLFVLGVRKTISSACLDRFCLRALIFDGFVSAMAEELKELRPPAHDIQDTVLKANPGAHPTEICEIPGVGKIDAKQNINCRVLYIPMLRDFPLVDFFFLRGVTAEDASGAADDYGG
;
A
#
# COMPACT_ATOMS: atom_id res chain seq x y z
N MET A 1 6.32 -32.20 20.64
CA MET A 1 5.98 -33.49 20.01
C MET A 1 7.28 -34.17 19.64
N CYS A 2 7.54 -35.34 20.22
CA CYS A 2 8.74 -36.12 19.93
C CYS A 2 8.58 -36.85 18.58
N ILE A 3 9.67 -37.04 17.84
CA ILE A 3 9.68 -37.77 16.55
C ILE A 3 9.06 -39.19 16.69
N SER A 4 9.15 -39.78 17.87
CA SER A 4 8.52 -41.06 18.23
C SER A 4 6.99 -41.04 18.13
N GLU A 5 6.33 -39.95 18.49
CA GLU A 5 4.87 -39.79 18.45
C GLU A 5 4.36 -39.64 17.01
N LEU A 6 5.16 -39.04 16.12
CA LEU A 6 4.82 -38.94 14.70
C LEU A 6 4.90 -40.30 13.99
N ARG A 7 5.83 -41.17 14.41
CA ARG A 7 5.99 -42.52 13.83
C ARG A 7 4.81 -43.44 14.18
N SER A 8 4.21 -43.32 15.36
CA SER A 8 3.07 -44.15 15.76
C SER A 8 1.81 -43.84 14.93
N LEU A 9 1.60 -42.57 14.57
CA LEU A 9 0.47 -42.14 13.73
C LEU A 9 0.49 -42.76 12.31
N ARG A 10 1.68 -43.12 11.81
CA ARG A 10 1.84 -43.82 10.52
C ARG A 10 1.24 -45.23 10.54
N GLY A 11 1.28 -45.93 11.67
CA GLY A 11 0.74 -47.28 11.82
C GLY A 11 -0.77 -47.38 11.59
N HIS A 12 -1.47 -46.24 11.56
CA HIS A 12 -2.93 -46.16 11.43
C HIS A 12 -3.42 -45.65 10.07
N GLY A 13 -2.54 -45.56 9.05
CA GLY A 13 -2.95 -45.31 7.66
C GLY A 13 -3.55 -43.92 7.37
N ARG A 14 -3.32 -42.92 8.24
CA ARG A 14 -3.83 -41.55 8.04
C ARG A 14 -2.83 -40.70 7.25
N ASN A 15 -3.32 -40.00 6.24
CA ASN A 15 -2.59 -38.89 5.60
C ASN A 15 -2.61 -37.71 6.57
N VAL A 16 -1.44 -37.34 7.10
CA VAL A 16 -1.30 -36.24 8.06
C VAL A 16 -0.37 -35.18 7.46
N TYR A 17 -0.73 -33.92 7.65
CA TYR A 17 0.13 -32.78 7.35
C TYR A 17 0.59 -32.15 8.67
N ILE A 18 1.87 -31.83 8.77
CA ILE A 18 2.47 -31.24 9.97
C ILE A 18 2.60 -29.73 9.75
N ILE A 19 1.99 -28.93 10.65
CA ILE A 19 2.26 -27.48 10.73
C ILE A 19 3.11 -27.23 11.97
N TYR A 20 4.34 -26.78 11.78
CA TYR A 20 5.29 -26.52 12.86
C TYR A 20 5.53 -25.01 13.00
N ASP A 21 5.00 -24.40 14.07
CA ASP A 21 5.27 -23.01 14.41
C ASP A 21 6.59 -22.88 15.19
N VAL A 22 7.53 -22.12 14.64
CA VAL A 22 8.88 -21.97 15.19
C VAL A 22 8.93 -20.76 16.09
N ALA A 23 8.81 -21.04 17.39
CA ALA A 23 8.70 -20.05 18.45
C ALA A 23 9.97 -19.21 18.69
N LYS A 24 11.16 -19.65 18.26
CA LYS A 24 12.43 -18.95 18.53
C LYS A 24 13.08 -18.39 17.26
N GLU A 25 13.38 -17.10 17.31
CA GLU A 25 14.16 -16.39 16.30
C GLU A 25 15.56 -17.01 16.14
N GLY A 26 16.01 -17.26 14.91
CA GLY A 26 17.37 -17.71 14.62
C GLY A 26 17.68 -19.17 14.98
N THR A 27 16.69 -19.97 15.38
CA THR A 27 16.91 -21.39 15.65
C THR A 27 16.40 -22.21 14.47
N PRO A 28 17.28 -22.83 13.66
CA PRO A 28 16.84 -23.75 12.61
C PRO A 28 16.15 -24.97 13.24
N PRO A 29 15.19 -25.61 12.54
CA PRO A 29 14.56 -26.83 13.01
C PRO A 29 15.64 -27.89 13.22
N PRO A 30 15.47 -28.80 14.18
CA PRO A 30 16.41 -29.90 14.37
C PRO A 30 16.63 -30.64 13.04
N ARG A 31 17.88 -30.99 12.70
CA ARG A 31 18.23 -31.63 11.40
C ARG A 31 17.47 -32.93 11.11
N HIS A 32 16.92 -33.56 12.14
CA HIS A 32 16.14 -34.80 12.12
C HIS A 32 14.62 -34.57 12.25
N PHE A 33 14.17 -33.31 12.21
CA PHE A 33 12.76 -32.94 12.35
C PHE A 33 11.96 -33.13 11.05
N ALA A 34 12.64 -33.11 9.90
CA ALA A 34 12.00 -33.39 8.62
C ALA A 34 11.44 -34.83 8.62
N PRO A 35 10.15 -35.03 8.29
CA PRO A 35 9.61 -36.38 8.19
C PRO A 35 10.36 -37.11 7.09
N THR A 36 11.15 -38.11 7.47
CA THR A 36 11.78 -39.09 6.55
C THR A 36 10.75 -39.98 5.84
N SER A 37 9.46 -39.77 6.15
CA SER A 37 8.35 -40.66 5.86
C SER A 37 7.24 -39.92 5.13
N GLY A 38 7.31 -39.78 3.80
CA GLY A 38 6.19 -39.53 2.85
C GLY A 38 5.16 -38.43 3.15
N TRP A 39 5.29 -37.65 4.21
CA TRP A 39 4.32 -36.71 4.74
C TRP A 39 4.79 -35.29 4.45
N GLY A 40 3.87 -34.41 4.04
CA GLY A 40 4.17 -33.00 3.85
C GLY A 40 4.27 -32.27 5.20
N MET A 41 5.32 -31.46 5.36
CA MET A 41 5.48 -30.57 6.50
C MET A 41 5.55 -29.13 6.04
N ILE A 42 4.72 -28.28 6.65
CA ILE A 42 4.79 -26.83 6.54
C ILE A 42 5.36 -26.33 7.85
N ALA A 43 6.48 -25.63 7.79
CA ALA A 43 7.03 -24.99 8.96
C ALA A 43 6.87 -23.47 8.80
N VAL A 44 6.34 -22.84 9.84
CA VAL A 44 6.02 -21.42 9.90
C VAL A 44 7.03 -20.79 10.85
N SER A 45 7.84 -19.86 10.35
CA SER A 45 8.82 -19.14 11.17
C SER A 45 8.46 -17.67 11.28
N PHE A 46 9.02 -17.02 12.31
CA PHE A 46 9.10 -15.56 12.33
C PHE A 46 9.76 -15.04 11.03
N PRO A 47 9.28 -13.91 10.46
CA PRO A 47 9.77 -13.37 9.20
C PRO A 47 11.18 -12.76 9.36
N LYS A 48 12.19 -13.60 9.55
CA LYS A 48 13.61 -13.22 9.57
C LYS A 48 14.37 -14.07 8.56
N VAL A 49 15.11 -13.37 7.71
CA VAL A 49 15.88 -13.90 6.56
C VAL A 49 16.70 -15.13 6.88
N THR A 50 17.47 -15.05 7.97
CA THR A 50 18.39 -16.09 8.39
C THR A 50 17.69 -17.41 8.67
N ASN A 51 16.42 -17.37 9.09
CA ASN A 51 15.65 -18.58 9.32
C ASN A 51 15.38 -19.27 7.98
N TYR A 52 14.84 -18.57 6.98
CA TYR A 52 14.48 -19.19 5.71
C TYR A 52 15.70 -19.72 4.93
N ASP A 53 16.80 -18.96 4.91
CA ASP A 53 18.01 -19.37 4.18
C ASP A 53 18.65 -20.62 4.78
N GLU A 54 18.64 -20.77 6.11
CA GLU A 54 19.11 -21.99 6.76
C GLU A 54 18.20 -23.17 6.47
N TRP A 55 16.88 -22.96 6.40
CA TRP A 55 15.92 -24.03 6.16
C TRP A 55 15.93 -24.52 4.73
N GLU A 56 16.03 -23.61 3.76
CA GLU A 56 16.17 -23.94 2.35
C GLU A 56 17.43 -24.79 2.12
N LYS A 57 18.56 -24.41 2.75
CA LYS A 57 19.80 -25.18 2.73
C LYS A 57 19.67 -26.57 3.38
N GLN A 58 19.00 -26.67 4.53
CA GLN A 58 18.92 -27.92 5.29
C GLN A 58 17.96 -28.93 4.67
N LEU A 59 16.82 -28.47 4.12
CA LEU A 59 15.69 -29.36 3.78
C LEU A 59 15.42 -29.47 2.28
N LYS A 60 16.16 -28.74 1.43
CA LYS A 60 15.78 -28.52 0.02
C LYS A 60 14.31 -28.07 -0.09
N ALA A 61 13.82 -27.34 0.92
CA ALA A 61 12.43 -27.01 1.06
C ALA A 61 12.01 -26.00 -0.02
N ALA A 62 10.87 -26.26 -0.67
CA ALA A 62 10.27 -25.27 -1.55
C ALA A 62 9.69 -24.12 -0.72
N ARG A 63 10.10 -22.89 -1.01
CA ARG A 63 9.55 -21.69 -0.39
C ARG A 63 8.14 -21.43 -0.92
N ILE A 64 7.16 -21.42 -0.03
CA ILE A 64 5.77 -21.07 -0.37
C ILE A 64 5.48 -19.66 0.15
N ILE A 65 5.10 -18.76 -0.75
CA ILE A 65 4.64 -17.41 -0.40
C ILE A 65 3.13 -17.36 -0.63
N MET A 66 2.38 -17.07 0.43
CA MET A 66 0.93 -16.88 0.37
C MET A 66 0.59 -15.40 0.52
N ASN A 67 -0.47 -14.96 -0.17
CA ASN A 67 -1.00 -13.62 0.02
C ASN A 67 -1.56 -13.49 1.44
N CYS A 68 -1.47 -12.28 2.01
CA CYS A 68 -2.19 -11.97 3.25
C CYS A 68 -3.70 -12.14 3.03
N PRO A 69 -4.46 -12.41 4.10
CA PRO A 69 -5.92 -12.33 4.08
C PRO A 69 -6.39 -11.01 3.46
N ASP A 70 -7.55 -11.01 2.83
CA ASP A 70 -8.22 -9.79 2.39
C ASP A 70 -9.28 -9.30 3.39
N GLY A 71 -10.04 -8.27 3.01
CA GLY A 71 -11.10 -7.70 3.84
C GLY A 71 -12.19 -8.71 4.21
N MET A 72 -12.58 -9.57 3.28
CA MET A 72 -13.64 -10.55 3.49
C MET A 72 -13.15 -11.70 4.35
N ASP A 73 -11.91 -12.14 4.16
CA ASP A 73 -11.27 -13.14 5.02
C ASP A 73 -11.24 -12.67 6.48
N VAL A 74 -10.78 -11.44 6.72
CA VAL A 74 -10.73 -10.87 8.08
C VAL A 74 -12.13 -10.69 8.65
N LYS A 75 -13.10 -10.27 7.84
CA LYS A 75 -14.51 -10.16 8.27
C LYS A 75 -15.08 -11.49 8.74
N ALA A 76 -14.77 -12.58 8.03
CA ALA A 76 -15.16 -13.92 8.44
C ALA A 76 -14.48 -14.33 9.76
N MET A 77 -13.18 -14.00 9.94
CA MET A 77 -12.49 -14.23 11.21
C MET A 77 -13.14 -13.47 12.37
N CYS A 78 -13.52 -12.19 12.16
CA CYS A 78 -14.21 -11.39 13.16
C CYS A 78 -15.56 -12.00 13.56
N ALA A 79 -16.35 -12.43 12.57
CA ALA A 79 -17.63 -13.10 12.80
C ALA A 79 -17.44 -14.38 13.64
N TRP A 80 -16.41 -15.18 13.34
CA TRP A 80 -16.11 -16.38 14.11
C TRP A 80 -15.62 -16.10 15.54
N MET A 81 -14.76 -15.08 15.72
CA MET A 81 -14.23 -14.69 17.03
C MET A 81 -15.31 -14.13 17.96
N LYS A 82 -16.35 -13.50 17.38
CA LYS A 82 -17.47 -12.90 18.11
C LYS A 82 -18.78 -13.66 17.91
N ARG A 83 -18.72 -14.94 17.51
CA ARG A 83 -19.90 -15.76 17.20
C ARG A 83 -20.89 -15.90 18.34
N ASP A 84 -20.40 -15.85 19.58
CA ASP A 84 -21.21 -16.01 20.80
C ASP A 84 -21.72 -14.64 21.31
N GLY A 85 -21.25 -13.53 20.74
CA GLY A 85 -21.67 -12.16 21.07
C GLY A 85 -22.89 -11.73 20.26
N ASP A 86 -23.57 -10.68 20.73
CA ASP A 86 -24.72 -10.15 20.03
C ASP A 86 -24.36 -9.40 18.73
N THR A 87 -25.38 -9.09 17.92
CA THR A 87 -25.21 -8.42 16.63
C THR A 87 -24.52 -7.05 16.75
N ASP A 88 -24.73 -6.32 17.84
CA ASP A 88 -24.17 -4.97 18.02
C ASP A 88 -22.70 -5.04 18.46
N GLU A 89 -22.33 -5.99 19.31
CA GLU A 89 -20.95 -6.29 19.64
C GLU A 89 -20.17 -6.73 18.41
N GLN A 90 -20.74 -7.59 17.56
CA GLN A 90 -20.13 -8.02 16.31
C GLN A 90 -19.89 -6.82 15.36
N LYS A 91 -20.88 -5.93 15.21
CA LYS A 91 -20.76 -4.71 14.40
C LYS A 91 -19.67 -3.77 14.94
N LYS A 92 -19.66 -3.51 16.25
CA LYS A 92 -18.65 -2.65 16.90
C LYS A 92 -17.25 -3.23 16.74
N TYR A 93 -17.11 -4.55 16.93
CA TYR A 93 -15.83 -5.24 16.76
C TYR A 93 -15.35 -5.18 15.30
N TRP A 94 -16.23 -5.45 14.32
CA TRP A 94 -15.89 -5.31 12.91
C TRP A 94 -15.44 -3.88 12.58
N LYS A 95 -16.19 -2.85 12.99
CA LYS A 95 -15.84 -1.45 12.71
C LYS A 95 -14.47 -1.05 13.26
N MET A 96 -14.12 -1.57 14.44
CA MET A 96 -12.78 -1.40 15.01
C MET A 96 -11.70 -2.06 14.13
N VAL A 97 -11.88 -3.34 13.78
CA VAL A 97 -10.91 -4.10 12.97
C VAL A 97 -10.76 -3.50 11.57
N GLU A 98 -11.86 -3.07 10.96
CA GLU A 98 -11.89 -2.38 9.66
C GLU A 98 -11.06 -1.08 9.72
N THR A 99 -11.26 -0.27 10.76
CA THR A 99 -10.45 0.95 10.99
C THR A 99 -8.97 0.63 11.16
N HIS A 100 -8.62 -0.44 11.87
CA HIS A 100 -7.23 -0.87 12.00
C HIS A 100 -6.65 -1.30 10.64
N MET A 101 -7.41 -2.08 9.86
CA MET A 101 -7.02 -2.55 8.54
C MET A 101 -6.79 -1.41 7.54
N GLU A 102 -7.59 -0.35 7.60
CA GLU A 102 -7.38 0.83 6.76
C GLU A 102 -5.97 1.42 6.96
N LYS A 103 -5.44 1.36 8.18
CA LYS A 103 -4.17 1.99 8.57
C LYS A 103 -2.95 1.07 8.48
N VAL A 104 -3.09 -0.19 8.87
CA VAL A 104 -1.96 -1.14 8.94
C VAL A 104 -2.17 -2.41 8.10
N GLY A 105 -3.24 -2.45 7.29
CA GLY A 105 -3.60 -3.56 6.41
C GLY A 105 -4.17 -4.79 7.12
N PRO A 106 -4.58 -5.81 6.34
CA PRO A 106 -5.18 -7.04 6.84
C PRO A 106 -4.12 -7.98 7.42
N ILE A 107 -3.43 -7.55 8.48
CA ILE A 107 -2.43 -8.35 9.19
C ILE A 107 -3.04 -8.77 10.53
N PRO A 108 -3.57 -10.01 10.65
CA PRO A 108 -4.29 -10.49 11.84
C PRO A 108 -3.62 -10.15 13.18
N ARG A 109 -2.29 -10.30 13.23
CA ARG A 109 -1.46 -10.01 14.41
C ARG A 109 -1.61 -8.58 14.95
N HIS A 110 -1.99 -7.62 14.11
CA HIS A 110 -1.98 -6.19 14.46
C HIS A 110 -3.37 -5.55 14.45
N ILE A 111 -4.42 -6.25 14.02
CA ILE A 111 -5.73 -5.62 13.78
C ILE A 111 -6.81 -6.07 14.77
N PHE A 112 -6.66 -7.23 15.42
CA PHE A 112 -7.70 -7.76 16.31
C PHE A 112 -7.70 -7.16 17.71
N HIS A 113 -6.60 -6.54 18.14
CA HIS A 113 -6.45 -5.93 19.46
C HIS A 113 -5.90 -4.51 19.36
N ALA A 114 -6.47 -3.60 20.16
CA ALA A 114 -6.14 -2.17 20.11
C ALA A 114 -4.67 -1.87 20.48
N ASN A 115 -4.09 -2.59 21.43
CA ASN A 115 -2.69 -2.38 21.84
C ASN A 115 -1.71 -2.82 20.74
N ASP A 116 -1.96 -3.96 20.11
CA ASP A 116 -1.15 -4.45 18.99
C ASP A 116 -1.26 -3.52 17.78
N PHE A 117 -2.46 -3.01 17.52
CA PHE A 117 -2.68 -1.97 16.52
C PHE A 117 -1.88 -0.71 16.83
N LYS A 118 -2.00 -0.16 18.04
CA LYS A 118 -1.32 1.08 18.44
C LYS A 118 0.19 0.95 18.29
N ALA A 119 0.77 -0.16 18.76
CA ALA A 119 2.20 -0.42 18.61
C ALA A 119 2.62 -0.53 17.14
N ARG A 120 1.82 -1.23 16.32
CA ARG A 120 2.11 -1.35 14.88
C ARG A 120 1.96 -0.02 14.16
N PHE A 121 0.95 0.77 14.49
CA PHE A 121 0.65 2.04 13.86
C PHE A 121 1.74 3.08 14.18
N GLY A 122 2.21 3.14 15.43
CA GLY A 122 3.37 3.97 15.79
C GLY A 122 4.60 3.64 14.95
N ALA A 123 4.97 2.35 14.87
CA ALA A 123 6.09 1.91 14.04
C ALA A 123 5.92 2.17 12.53
N VAL A 124 4.68 2.31 12.07
CA VAL A 124 4.36 2.66 10.68
C VAL A 124 4.50 4.17 10.45
N GLU A 125 4.06 5.01 11.39
CA GLU A 125 4.29 6.46 11.33
C GLU A 125 5.79 6.77 11.37
N ASP A 126 6.55 6.15 12.28
CA ASP A 126 8.02 6.29 12.34
C ASP A 126 8.67 5.92 11.00
N ALA A 127 8.17 4.86 10.36
CA ALA A 127 8.68 4.42 9.05
C ALA A 127 8.30 5.37 7.91
N LEU A 128 7.14 6.03 7.98
CA LEU A 128 6.72 7.07 7.03
C LEU A 128 7.58 8.32 7.21
N GLU A 129 7.84 8.76 8.44
CA GLU A 129 8.70 9.91 8.75
C GLU A 129 10.14 9.70 8.29
N ALA A 130 10.62 8.46 8.31
CA ALA A 130 11.94 8.11 7.81
C ALA A 130 12.07 8.15 6.27
N ILE A 131 10.96 8.26 5.52
CA ILE A 131 10.99 8.35 4.06
C ILE A 131 11.59 9.69 3.63
N ASN A 132 12.65 9.63 2.81
CA ASN A 132 13.22 10.79 2.12
C ASN A 132 13.57 10.46 0.66
N SER A 133 14.05 11.44 -0.11
CA SER A 133 14.40 11.25 -1.52
C SER A 133 15.44 10.13 -1.75
N ARG A 134 16.53 10.13 -0.97
CA ARG A 134 17.58 9.08 -1.03
C ARG A 134 17.06 7.68 -0.66
N TYR A 135 16.04 7.61 0.19
CA TYR A 135 15.42 6.37 0.64
C TYR A 135 14.62 5.70 -0.49
N ALA A 136 13.92 6.48 -1.31
CA ALA A 136 13.10 5.93 -2.38
C ALA A 136 13.92 5.35 -3.54
N GLU A 137 15.00 6.01 -3.94
CA GLU A 137 15.91 5.53 -5.00
C GLU A 137 16.46 4.14 -4.69
N ASN A 138 16.75 3.87 -3.41
CA ASN A 138 17.43 2.64 -3.00
C ASN A 138 16.49 1.54 -2.50
N ARG A 139 15.29 1.87 -1.96
CA ARG A 139 14.53 0.92 -1.12
C ARG A 139 13.03 0.90 -1.32
N PHE A 140 12.39 1.88 -1.95
CA PHE A 140 10.94 1.78 -2.23
C PHE A 140 10.64 1.02 -3.54
N ILE A 141 11.63 0.95 -4.45
CA ILE A 141 11.50 0.44 -5.83
C ILE A 141 12.30 -0.84 -6.09
N LEU A 142 12.63 -1.68 -5.11
CA LEU A 142 13.32 -2.92 -5.47
C LEU A 142 12.30 -3.94 -6.01
N PRO A 143 12.43 -4.41 -7.27
CA PRO A 143 11.65 -5.54 -7.76
C PRO A 143 11.97 -6.80 -6.97
N GLY A 144 10.95 -7.64 -6.76
CA GLY A 144 11.11 -8.97 -6.19
C GLY A 144 11.25 -9.01 -4.67
N GLY A 145 11.54 -10.19 -4.12
CA GLY A 145 11.53 -10.46 -2.67
C GLY A 145 12.62 -9.74 -1.86
N GLY A 146 13.55 -9.01 -2.48
CA GLY A 146 14.73 -8.41 -1.84
C GLY A 146 14.45 -7.51 -0.63
N LEU A 147 13.31 -6.80 -0.63
CA LEU A 147 12.93 -5.90 0.46
C LEU A 147 12.40 -6.60 1.71
N TRP A 148 11.90 -7.83 1.57
CA TRP A 148 11.51 -8.63 2.74
C TRP A 148 12.74 -9.12 3.54
N TYR A 149 13.95 -8.88 3.02
CA TYR A 149 15.20 -9.32 3.62
C TYR A 149 16.04 -8.20 4.27
N SER A 150 15.55 -6.96 4.32
CA SER A 150 16.30 -5.84 4.92
C SER A 150 15.80 -5.48 6.31
N LYS A 151 16.69 -5.08 7.24
CA LYS A 151 16.32 -4.44 8.53
C LYS A 151 15.66 -3.05 8.36
N ASP A 152 15.09 -2.81 7.19
CA ASP A 152 14.69 -1.51 6.70
C ASP A 152 13.27 -1.17 7.18
N PRO A 153 13.00 0.11 7.51
CA PRO A 153 11.65 0.56 7.86
C PRO A 153 10.59 0.23 6.81
N SER A 154 10.94 0.06 5.52
CA SER A 154 9.98 -0.23 4.44
C SER A 154 9.19 -1.52 4.66
N GLN A 155 9.73 -2.50 5.40
CA GLN A 155 8.99 -3.72 5.76
C GLN A 155 7.74 -3.44 6.59
N LYS A 156 7.66 -2.26 7.21
CA LYS A 156 6.48 -1.80 7.92
C LYS A 156 5.39 -1.27 6.98
N LEU A 157 5.74 -0.93 5.73
CA LEU A 157 4.90 -0.25 4.76
C LEU A 157 4.50 -1.12 3.55
N VAL A 158 5.36 -2.06 3.14
CA VAL A 158 5.14 -2.91 1.96
C VAL A 158 4.92 -4.38 2.33
N ARG A 159 4.21 -5.09 1.45
CA ARG A 159 4.00 -6.54 1.46
C ARG A 159 4.35 -7.12 0.10
N ILE A 160 4.63 -8.43 0.08
CA ILE A 160 4.76 -9.18 -1.16
C ILE A 160 3.38 -9.69 -1.58
N VAL A 161 3.08 -9.51 -2.86
CA VAL A 161 1.90 -10.03 -3.52
C VAL A 161 2.34 -11.08 -4.54
N ARG A 162 1.79 -12.28 -4.40
CA ARG A 162 1.91 -13.37 -5.37
C ARG A 162 0.93 -13.12 -6.52
N ILE A 163 1.48 -13.11 -7.74
CA ILE A 163 0.76 -12.95 -8.99
C ILE A 163 0.94 -14.24 -9.80
N ARG A 164 -0.17 -14.84 -10.21
CA ARG A 164 -0.17 -16.00 -11.08
C ARG A 164 -0.32 -15.54 -12.53
N GLY A 165 0.67 -15.82 -13.37
CA GLY A 165 0.61 -15.58 -14.81
C GLY A 165 -0.22 -16.64 -15.54
N GLU A 166 -0.54 -16.36 -16.81
CA GLU A 166 -1.43 -17.16 -17.66
C GLU A 166 -1.02 -18.65 -17.80
N ARG A 167 0.27 -18.98 -17.67
CA ARG A 167 0.79 -20.36 -17.75
C ARG A 167 1.18 -20.96 -16.40
N GLY A 168 0.61 -20.44 -15.30
CA GLY A 168 0.93 -20.92 -13.94
C GLY A 168 2.29 -20.46 -13.42
N ALA A 169 3.05 -19.67 -14.19
CA ALA A 169 4.27 -19.03 -13.72
C ALA A 169 3.94 -18.02 -12.62
N GLU A 170 4.60 -18.14 -11.48
CA GLU A 170 4.40 -17.26 -10.34
C GLU A 170 5.41 -16.11 -10.38
N ARG A 171 4.92 -14.90 -10.11
CA ARG A 171 5.74 -13.71 -9.94
C ARG A 171 5.38 -13.07 -8.62
N PHE A 172 6.38 -12.48 -7.96
CA PHE A 172 6.22 -11.77 -6.70
C PHE A 172 6.48 -10.29 -6.93
N ARG A 173 5.54 -9.45 -6.50
CA ARG A 173 5.67 -7.99 -6.56
C ARG A 173 5.56 -7.39 -5.18
N ASN A 174 6.25 -6.29 -4.94
CA ASN A 174 6.01 -5.47 -3.77
C ASN A 174 4.76 -4.62 -4.00
N ALA A 175 3.98 -4.45 -2.96
CA ALA A 175 2.83 -3.56 -2.93
C ALA A 175 2.72 -2.93 -1.54
N PRO A 176 2.11 -1.74 -1.41
CA PRO A 176 1.76 -1.22 -0.10
C PRO A 176 0.88 -2.22 0.66
N ILE A 177 1.06 -2.28 1.98
CA ILE A 177 0.27 -3.15 2.86
C ILE A 177 -1.24 -2.82 2.77
N CYS A 178 -1.58 -1.54 2.69
CA CYS A 178 -2.95 -1.05 2.51
C CYS A 178 -2.98 0.22 1.65
N TYR A 179 -4.20 0.70 1.36
CA TYR A 179 -4.42 1.91 0.56
C TYR A 179 -3.74 3.13 1.19
N PHE A 180 -4.01 3.38 2.48
CA PHE A 180 -3.50 4.50 3.25
C PHE A 180 -1.97 4.66 3.14
N LEU A 181 -1.22 3.57 3.35
CA LEU A 181 0.24 3.62 3.33
C LEU A 181 0.80 3.89 1.94
N GLY A 182 0.17 3.34 0.90
CA GLY A 182 0.57 3.67 -0.47
C GLY A 182 0.34 5.14 -0.81
N SER A 183 -0.81 5.69 -0.40
CA SER A 183 -1.17 7.09 -0.63
C SER A 183 -0.23 8.05 0.11
N ARG A 184 0.03 7.79 1.41
CA ARG A 184 0.90 8.64 2.24
C ARG A 184 2.35 8.59 1.79
N SER A 185 2.85 7.42 1.42
CA SER A 185 4.21 7.29 0.87
C SER A 185 4.36 8.08 -0.42
N ALA A 186 3.36 8.06 -1.32
CA ALA A 186 3.38 8.84 -2.55
C ALA A 186 3.38 10.35 -2.26
N ASN A 187 2.60 10.82 -1.28
CA ASN A 187 2.59 12.23 -0.87
C ASN A 187 3.96 12.70 -0.37
N ILE A 188 4.57 11.92 0.53
CA ILE A 188 5.88 12.26 1.12
C ILE A 188 6.95 12.32 0.03
N LEU A 189 6.97 11.33 -0.86
CA LEU A 189 7.96 11.27 -1.95
C LEU A 189 7.80 12.41 -2.95
N ALA A 190 6.57 12.75 -3.33
CA ALA A 190 6.31 13.88 -4.22
C ALA A 190 6.81 15.20 -3.65
N LYS A 191 6.66 15.41 -2.33
CA LYS A 191 7.16 16.62 -1.64
C LYS A 191 8.67 16.62 -1.44
N ALA A 192 9.30 15.44 -1.37
CA ALA A 192 10.72 15.31 -1.04
C ALA A 192 11.65 15.29 -2.26
N MET A 193 11.13 14.98 -3.46
CA MET A 193 11.90 14.78 -4.68
C MET A 193 11.83 15.99 -5.62
N SER A 194 12.84 16.11 -6.49
CA SER A 194 12.71 16.97 -7.68
C SER A 194 11.69 16.37 -8.65
N GLU A 195 11.11 17.19 -9.53
CA GLU A 195 10.20 16.73 -10.60
C GLU A 195 10.82 15.59 -11.41
N LYS A 196 12.06 15.78 -11.88
CA LYS A 196 12.78 14.80 -12.68
C LYS A 196 12.93 13.48 -11.95
N ASP A 197 13.36 13.51 -10.69
CA ASP A 197 13.60 12.30 -9.91
C ASP A 197 12.29 11.59 -9.59
N PHE A 198 11.23 12.33 -9.27
CA PHE A 198 9.90 11.77 -9.02
C PHE A 198 9.31 11.10 -10.26
N LEU A 199 9.39 11.73 -11.43
CA LEU A 199 8.90 11.16 -12.69
C LEU A 199 9.69 9.90 -13.06
N LEU A 200 11.02 9.92 -12.92
CA LEU A 200 11.87 8.73 -13.11
C LEU A 200 11.50 7.63 -12.11
N PHE A 201 11.22 7.98 -10.85
CA PHE A 201 10.75 7.06 -9.82
C PHE A 201 9.43 6.40 -10.26
N VAL A 202 8.43 7.19 -10.67
CA VAL A 202 7.10 6.71 -11.13
C VAL A 202 7.25 5.74 -12.32
N LEU A 203 8.11 6.09 -13.29
CA LEU A 203 8.40 5.25 -14.45
C LEU A 203 9.10 3.94 -14.05
N GLY A 204 10.00 3.98 -13.07
CA GLY A 204 10.67 2.81 -12.51
C GLY A 204 9.70 1.85 -11.81
N VAL A 205 8.80 2.38 -10.98
CA VAL A 205 7.84 1.56 -10.22
C VAL A 205 6.78 0.88 -11.09
N ARG A 206 6.50 1.39 -12.30
CA ARG A 206 5.57 0.78 -13.26
C ARG A 206 5.88 -0.69 -13.55
N LYS A 207 7.16 -1.09 -13.52
CA LYS A 207 7.59 -2.47 -13.78
C LYS A 207 7.53 -3.38 -12.54
N THR A 208 7.48 -2.80 -11.34
CA THR A 208 7.78 -3.51 -10.09
C THR A 208 6.60 -3.57 -9.11
N ILE A 209 5.68 -2.61 -9.18
CA ILE A 209 4.51 -2.50 -8.29
C ILE A 209 3.22 -2.86 -9.07
N SER A 210 2.10 -3.07 -8.38
CA SER A 210 0.78 -3.25 -9.00
C SER A 210 0.27 -1.96 -9.66
N SER A 211 -0.58 -2.09 -10.71
CA SER A 211 -1.19 -0.95 -11.41
C SER A 211 -1.95 -0.03 -10.47
N ALA A 212 -2.77 -0.58 -9.57
CA ALA A 212 -3.52 0.18 -8.57
C ALA A 212 -2.65 1.00 -7.60
N CYS A 213 -1.34 0.72 -7.53
CA CYS A 213 -0.40 1.55 -6.78
C CYS A 213 0.25 2.61 -7.67
N LEU A 214 0.52 2.29 -8.94
CA LEU A 214 1.08 3.22 -9.91
C LEU A 214 0.19 4.45 -10.07
N ASP A 215 -1.13 4.25 -10.18
CA ASP A 215 -2.09 5.35 -10.33
C ASP A 215 -1.95 6.39 -9.21
N ARG A 216 -1.67 5.94 -7.98
CA ARG A 216 -1.50 6.82 -6.81
C ARG A 216 -0.28 7.72 -6.96
N PHE A 217 0.83 7.18 -7.43
CA PHE A 217 2.06 7.94 -7.67
C PHE A 217 1.88 8.88 -8.86
N CYS A 218 1.26 8.42 -9.95
CA CYS A 218 0.99 9.24 -11.13
C CYS A 218 0.18 10.49 -10.79
N LEU A 219 -0.83 10.38 -9.93
CA LEU A 219 -1.63 11.54 -9.52
C LEU A 219 -0.80 12.63 -8.82
N ARG A 220 0.30 12.27 -8.13
CA ARG A 220 1.15 13.29 -7.48
C ARG A 220 2.03 14.00 -8.48
N ALA A 221 2.19 13.48 -9.70
CA ALA A 221 2.90 14.20 -10.75
C ALA A 221 2.21 15.53 -11.11
N LEU A 222 0.90 15.66 -10.81
CA LEU A 222 0.11 16.87 -11.03
C LEU A 222 0.64 18.08 -10.26
N ILE A 223 1.47 17.89 -9.22
CA ILE A 223 2.04 19.03 -8.49
C ILE A 223 3.22 19.70 -9.20
N PHE A 224 3.73 19.07 -10.26
CA PHE A 224 4.88 19.57 -10.99
C PHE A 224 4.42 20.32 -12.25
N ASP A 225 4.89 21.55 -12.36
CA ASP A 225 4.56 22.47 -13.46
C ASP A 225 4.95 21.90 -14.83
N GLY A 226 6.15 21.32 -14.94
CA GLY A 226 6.64 20.75 -16.20
C GLY A 226 5.77 19.58 -16.66
N PHE A 227 5.34 18.72 -15.74
CA PHE A 227 4.42 17.62 -16.04
C PHE A 227 3.05 18.13 -16.51
N VAL A 228 2.45 19.10 -15.81
CA VAL A 228 1.13 19.64 -16.19
C VAL A 228 1.20 20.41 -17.51
N SER A 229 2.27 21.17 -17.74
CA SER A 229 2.51 21.86 -19.01
C SER A 229 2.62 20.89 -20.18
N ALA A 230 3.41 19.82 -20.03
CA ALA A 230 3.53 18.78 -21.05
C ALA A 230 2.19 18.06 -21.31
N MET A 231 1.41 17.78 -20.26
CA MET A 231 0.06 17.24 -20.43
C MET A 231 -0.85 18.22 -21.19
N ALA A 232 -0.79 19.51 -20.89
CA ALA A 232 -1.63 20.52 -21.55
C ALA A 232 -1.37 20.55 -23.06
N GLU A 233 -0.12 20.38 -23.51
CA GLU A 233 0.22 20.28 -24.94
C GLU A 233 -0.39 19.03 -25.60
N GLU A 234 -0.36 17.88 -24.92
CA GLU A 234 -0.80 16.59 -25.44
C GLU A 234 -2.33 16.36 -25.35
N LEU A 235 -3.00 17.02 -24.40
CA LEU A 235 -4.44 16.87 -24.21
C LEU A 235 -5.21 17.46 -25.40
N LYS A 236 -5.94 16.58 -26.08
CA LYS A 236 -6.93 16.95 -27.10
C LYS A 236 -8.30 16.98 -26.45
N GLU A 237 -9.03 18.07 -26.66
CA GLU A 237 -10.39 18.21 -26.19
C GLU A 237 -11.28 17.09 -26.79
N LEU A 238 -12.12 16.47 -25.95
CA LEU A 238 -13.16 15.56 -26.43
C LEU A 238 -14.25 16.40 -27.09
N ARG A 239 -14.25 16.45 -28.42
CA ARG A 239 -15.16 17.28 -29.23
C ARG A 239 -16.62 17.10 -28.83
N PRO A 240 -17.30 18.12 -28.29
CA PRO A 240 -18.75 18.18 -28.27
C PRO A 240 -19.24 18.53 -29.68
N PRO A 241 -20.32 17.92 -30.19
CA PRO A 241 -20.77 18.13 -31.57
C PRO A 241 -21.29 19.53 -31.90
N ALA A 242 -21.38 20.46 -30.94
CA ALA A 242 -22.17 21.70 -31.09
C ALA A 242 -21.45 23.01 -30.71
N HIS A 243 -20.17 23.00 -30.34
CA HIS A 243 -19.44 24.21 -29.92
C HIS A 243 -18.09 24.38 -30.63
N ASP A 244 -17.70 25.64 -30.83
CA ASP A 244 -16.39 26.03 -31.35
C ASP A 244 -15.27 25.55 -30.41
N ILE A 245 -14.07 25.36 -30.97
CA ILE A 245 -12.89 24.90 -30.23
C ILE A 245 -12.60 25.87 -29.09
N GLN A 246 -12.72 25.39 -27.85
CA GLN A 246 -12.38 26.17 -26.67
C GLN A 246 -11.09 25.60 -26.08
N ASP A 247 -10.08 26.45 -25.86
CA ASP A 247 -8.85 26.00 -25.22
C ASP A 247 -9.18 25.39 -23.85
N THR A 248 -8.61 24.21 -23.56
CA THR A 248 -8.79 23.58 -22.25
C THR A 248 -8.36 24.55 -21.15
N VAL A 249 -8.99 24.48 -19.97
CA VAL A 249 -8.63 25.36 -18.82
C VAL A 249 -7.13 25.30 -18.50
N LEU A 250 -6.48 24.15 -18.73
CA LEU A 250 -5.03 23.98 -18.60
C LEU A 250 -4.22 24.73 -19.66
N LYS A 251 -4.69 24.78 -20.91
CA LYS A 251 -4.06 25.57 -21.99
C LYS A 251 -4.25 27.08 -21.78
N ALA A 252 -5.44 27.47 -21.33
CA ALA A 252 -5.76 28.87 -21.03
C ALA A 252 -5.02 29.37 -19.78
N ASN A 253 -4.63 28.46 -18.87
CA ASN A 253 -3.92 28.79 -17.64
C ASN A 253 -2.79 27.77 -17.34
N PRO A 254 -1.66 27.81 -18.07
CA PRO A 254 -0.59 26.82 -17.96
C PRO A 254 0.03 26.74 -16.55
N GLY A 255 0.08 27.87 -15.83
CA GLY A 255 0.59 27.95 -14.48
C GLY A 255 -0.39 27.51 -13.39
N ALA A 256 -1.64 27.18 -13.74
CA ALA A 256 -2.62 26.67 -12.78
C ALA A 256 -2.46 25.17 -12.59
N HIS A 257 -1.35 24.75 -11.99
CA HIS A 257 -1.23 23.42 -11.40
C HIS A 257 -1.34 23.50 -9.87
N PRO A 258 -1.75 22.42 -9.20
CA PRO A 258 -1.72 22.37 -7.74
C PRO A 258 -0.28 22.43 -7.23
N THR A 259 0.03 23.26 -6.24
CA THR A 259 1.38 23.36 -5.65
C THR A 259 1.48 22.65 -4.31
N GLU A 260 0.35 22.25 -3.75
CA GLU A 260 0.25 21.61 -2.44
C GLU A 260 -0.58 20.34 -2.52
N ILE A 261 -0.31 19.41 -1.60
CA ILE A 261 -1.11 18.20 -1.41
C ILE A 261 -1.77 18.27 -0.04
N CYS A 262 -3.09 18.12 -0.03
CA CYS A 262 -3.92 18.01 1.17
C CYS A 262 -4.51 16.61 1.29
N GLU A 263 -4.29 15.95 2.43
CA GLU A 263 -4.83 14.63 2.72
C GLU A 263 -6.26 14.75 3.27
N ILE A 264 -7.22 14.10 2.61
CA ILE A 264 -8.61 14.06 3.06
C ILE A 264 -8.85 12.74 3.82
N PRO A 265 -9.31 12.81 5.09
CA PRO A 265 -9.73 11.62 5.82
C PRO A 265 -11.03 11.04 5.24
N GLY A 266 -11.35 9.79 5.58
CA GLY A 266 -12.61 9.17 5.15
C GLY A 266 -13.86 10.01 5.45
N VAL A 267 -14.89 9.89 4.60
CA VAL A 267 -16.14 10.68 4.68
C VAL A 267 -16.77 10.65 6.06
N GLY A 268 -16.75 9.50 6.76
CA GLY A 268 -17.29 9.37 8.12
C GLY A 268 -16.53 10.11 9.22
N LYS A 269 -15.49 10.89 8.87
CA LYS A 269 -14.73 11.78 9.76
C LYS A 269 -14.82 13.25 9.34
N ILE A 270 -15.60 13.56 8.32
CA ILE A 270 -15.81 14.93 7.84
C ILE A 270 -17.14 15.41 8.43
N ASP A 271 -17.05 16.07 9.58
CA ASP A 271 -18.23 16.47 10.36
C ASP A 271 -18.73 17.88 10.02
N ALA A 272 -18.01 18.59 9.14
CA ALA A 272 -18.31 19.96 8.74
C ALA A 272 -17.88 20.25 7.29
N LYS A 273 -18.49 21.29 6.70
CA LYS A 273 -18.11 21.81 5.39
C LYS A 273 -16.65 22.26 5.42
N GLN A 274 -15.83 21.75 4.50
CA GLN A 274 -14.44 22.18 4.37
C GLN A 274 -14.31 23.31 3.35
N ASN A 275 -13.54 24.34 3.70
CA ASN A 275 -13.15 25.37 2.75
C ASN A 275 -12.10 24.77 1.80
N ILE A 276 -12.37 24.83 0.50
CA ILE A 276 -11.51 24.30 -0.54
C ILE A 276 -10.67 25.44 -1.12
N ASN A 277 -9.36 25.33 -0.98
CA ASN A 277 -8.39 26.23 -1.59
C ASN A 277 -8.10 25.88 -3.06
N CYS A 278 -7.81 26.89 -3.86
CA CYS A 278 -7.33 26.74 -5.23
C CYS A 278 -5.88 26.22 -5.25
N ARG A 279 -5.49 25.53 -6.32
CA ARG A 279 -4.13 24.99 -6.49
C ARG A 279 -3.69 24.03 -5.37
N VAL A 280 -4.66 23.33 -4.78
CA VAL A 280 -4.40 22.25 -3.83
C VAL A 280 -4.90 20.94 -4.43
N LEU A 281 -4.04 19.92 -4.43
CA LEU A 281 -4.38 18.56 -4.81
C LEU A 281 -4.95 17.84 -3.59
N TYR A 282 -6.25 17.57 -3.62
CA TYR A 282 -6.95 16.90 -2.54
C TYR A 282 -6.97 15.40 -2.78
N ILE A 283 -6.33 14.65 -1.88
CA ILE A 283 -6.23 13.20 -2.01
C ILE A 283 -6.96 12.49 -0.86
N PRO A 284 -7.99 11.69 -1.16
CA PRO A 284 -8.58 10.77 -0.20
C PRO A 284 -7.59 9.72 0.30
N MET A 285 -7.62 9.47 1.60
CA MET A 285 -6.81 8.46 2.27
C MET A 285 -7.51 7.11 2.42
N LEU A 286 -8.72 6.96 1.89
CA LEU A 286 -9.51 5.73 1.84
C LEU A 286 -9.92 5.40 0.40
N ARG A 287 -10.13 4.11 0.13
CA ARG A 287 -10.41 3.58 -1.20
C ARG A 287 -11.82 3.91 -1.70
N ASP A 288 -12.80 3.89 -0.81
CA ASP A 288 -14.24 4.01 -1.16
C ASP A 288 -14.74 5.45 -0.96
N PHE A 289 -13.87 6.43 -1.24
CA PHE A 289 -14.23 7.83 -1.16
C PHE A 289 -15.10 8.19 -2.39
N PRO A 290 -16.25 8.87 -2.22
CA PRO A 290 -17.20 9.13 -3.30
C PRO A 290 -16.68 10.14 -4.34
N LEU A 291 -15.56 10.80 -4.06
CA LEU A 291 -14.84 11.64 -5.00
C LEU A 291 -13.62 10.89 -5.53
N VAL A 292 -13.51 10.80 -6.86
CA VAL A 292 -12.25 10.47 -7.54
C VAL A 292 -11.30 11.65 -7.31
N ASP A 293 -10.02 11.40 -7.01
CA ASP A 293 -9.01 12.42 -6.71
C ASP A 293 -9.20 13.68 -7.60
N PHE A 294 -9.34 14.86 -6.98
CA PHE A 294 -9.70 16.08 -7.69
C PHE A 294 -8.85 17.27 -7.22
N PHE A 295 -8.64 18.20 -8.15
CA PHE A 295 -8.09 19.51 -7.88
C PHE A 295 -8.90 20.52 -8.69
N PHE A 296 -9.11 21.71 -8.13
CA PHE A 296 -9.83 22.77 -8.81
C PHE A 296 -8.85 23.76 -9.41
N LEU A 297 -9.08 24.05 -10.69
CA LEU A 297 -8.45 25.14 -11.39
C LEU A 297 -9.40 26.33 -11.34
N ARG A 298 -8.92 27.45 -10.82
CA ARG A 298 -9.64 28.71 -11.00
C ARG A 298 -9.21 29.27 -12.35
N GLY A 299 -10.15 29.36 -13.29
CA GLY A 299 -9.95 30.13 -14.51
C GLY A 299 -9.74 31.60 -14.12
N VAL A 300 -8.68 32.21 -14.64
CA VAL A 300 -8.51 33.66 -14.61
C VAL A 300 -9.45 34.21 -15.68
N THR A 301 -10.46 34.98 -15.29
CA THR A 301 -11.29 35.70 -16.27
C THR A 301 -10.58 36.99 -16.68
N ALA A 302 -10.92 37.53 -17.86
CA ALA A 302 -10.28 38.75 -18.39
C ALA A 302 -10.36 39.97 -17.44
N GLU A 303 -11.29 39.97 -16.47
CA GLU A 303 -11.41 41.00 -15.43
C GLU A 303 -10.26 40.95 -14.39
N ASP A 304 -9.69 39.78 -14.13
CA ASP A 304 -8.58 39.61 -13.17
C ASP A 304 -7.27 40.20 -13.73
N ALA A 305 -7.14 40.36 -15.06
CA ALA A 305 -5.98 40.97 -15.71
C ALA A 305 -6.02 42.51 -15.70
N SER A 306 -7.21 43.11 -15.61
CA SER A 306 -7.39 44.57 -15.56
C SER A 306 -7.14 45.17 -14.17
N GLY A 307 -7.19 44.38 -13.09
CA GLY A 307 -6.99 44.87 -11.72
C GLY A 307 -5.52 45.08 -11.30
N ALA A 308 -4.55 44.67 -12.14
CA ALA A 308 -3.12 44.78 -11.81
C ALA A 308 -2.43 46.04 -12.39
N ALA A 309 -3.16 46.88 -13.14
CA ALA A 309 -2.58 48.06 -13.80
C ALA A 309 -2.80 49.39 -13.08
N ASP A 310 -3.70 49.46 -12.08
CA ASP A 310 -4.17 50.75 -11.54
C ASP A 310 -3.63 51.13 -10.14
N ASP A 311 -2.70 50.37 -9.55
CA ASP A 311 -2.24 50.62 -8.16
C ASP A 311 -0.77 51.08 -8.04
N TYR A 312 -0.34 51.96 -8.95
CA TYR A 312 0.83 52.84 -8.75
C TYR A 312 0.52 54.26 -9.21
N GLY A 313 -0.06 55.06 -8.31
CA GLY A 313 -0.33 56.48 -8.54
C GLY A 313 -0.80 57.21 -7.29
N GLY A 314 0.13 57.48 -6.37
CA GLY A 314 -0.05 58.33 -5.18
C GLY A 314 1.27 58.59 -4.49
#